data_AF-U1N3G1-F1
#
_entry.id   AF-U1N3G1-F1
#
_cell.length_a   1.000
_cell.length_b   1.000
_cell.length_c   1.000
_cell.angle_alpha   90.00
_cell.angle_beta   90.00
_cell.angle_gamma   90.00
#
_symmetry.space_group_name_H-M   'P 1'
#
loop_
_entity.id
_entity.type
_entity.pdbx_description
1 polymer ?
#
loop_
_entity_poly.entity_id
_entity_poly.type
_entity_poly.pdbx_seq_one_letter_code
_entity_poly.pdbx_strand_id
1 'polypeptide(L)'
;MTSLKESVVNRRERIQPPQTNNYGNAHGGELVKIMDEVAAISAMRVAESPCVTARISEVNFHTPVQEGDVVGVEAFVYQTGETSLDVYTRVER
;
A
#
# COMPACT_ATOMS: atom_id res chain seq x y z
N MET A 1 5.58 11.36 19.22
CA MET A 1 6.45 10.58 18.33
C MET A 1 6.11 9.11 18.48
N THR A 2 5.12 8.70 17.70
CA THR A 2 4.77 7.30 17.45
C THR A 2 6.02 6.51 17.08
N SER A 3 6.24 5.35 17.71
CA SER A 3 7.38 4.50 17.35
C SER A 3 7.18 3.93 15.95
N LEU A 4 8.26 3.66 15.20
CA LEU A 4 8.16 3.07 13.86
C LEU A 4 7.36 1.75 13.86
N LYS A 5 7.39 1.01 14.97
CA LYS A 5 6.60 -0.23 15.14
C LYS A 5 5.09 0.01 15.19
N GLU A 6 4.66 1.17 15.67
CA GLU A 6 3.24 1.54 15.75
C GLU A 6 2.70 2.09 14.41
N SER A 7 3.59 2.32 13.44
CA SER A 7 3.20 2.75 12.09
C SER A 7 2.57 1.63 11.25
N VAL A 8 2.68 0.36 11.69
CA VAL A 8 2.19 -0.79 10.91
C VAL A 8 0.69 -0.69 10.67
N VAL A 9 0.30 -0.72 9.40
CA VAL A 9 -1.09 -0.77 8.93
C VAL A 9 -1.28 -2.03 8.10
N ASN A 10 -2.35 -2.77 8.38
CA ASN A 10 -2.75 -3.94 7.63
C ASN A 10 -4.16 -3.75 7.08
N ARG A 11 -4.34 -4.06 5.79
CA ARG A 11 -5.64 -4.08 5.11
C ARG A 11 -5.80 -5.39 4.38
N ARG A 12 -7.03 -5.93 4.34
CA ARG A 12 -7.41 -7.02 3.45
C ARG A 12 -8.52 -6.57 2.54
N GLU A 13 -8.44 -6.95 1.28
CA GLU A 13 -9.43 -6.59 0.28
C GLU A 13 -9.65 -7.72 -0.70
N ARG A 14 -10.92 -7.99 -1.02
CA ARG A 14 -11.29 -8.93 -2.08
C ARG A 14 -11.34 -8.20 -3.41
N ILE A 15 -10.61 -8.70 -4.40
CA ILE A 15 -10.63 -8.16 -5.77
C ILE A 15 -12.01 -8.39 -6.39
N GLN A 16 -12.64 -7.29 -6.79
CA GLN A 16 -13.97 -7.24 -7.39
C GLN A 16 -13.87 -7.17 -8.93
N PRO A 17 -14.93 -7.55 -9.67
CA PRO A 17 -14.91 -7.53 -11.12
C PRO A 17 -14.45 -6.20 -11.76
N PRO A 18 -14.87 -5.01 -11.28
CA PRO A 18 -14.43 -3.72 -11.85
C PRO A 18 -12.93 -3.43 -11.67
N GLN A 19 -12.24 -4.14 -10.78
CA GLN A 19 -10.81 -3.99 -10.52
C GLN A 19 -9.96 -4.85 -11.47
N THR A 20 -10.58 -5.64 -12.33
CA THR A 20 -9.91 -6.62 -13.19
C THR A 20 -9.89 -6.20 -14.65
N ASN A 21 -8.85 -6.66 -15.36
CA ASN A 21 -8.74 -6.53 -16.80
C ASN A 21 -9.47 -7.67 -17.52
N ASN A 22 -9.49 -7.62 -18.85
CA ASN A 22 -10.18 -8.61 -19.71
C ASN A 22 -9.65 -10.06 -19.57
N TYR A 23 -8.55 -10.28 -18.84
CA TYR A 23 -8.00 -11.61 -18.54
C TYR A 23 -8.35 -12.10 -17.13
N GLY A 24 -9.21 -11.40 -16.40
CA GLY A 24 -9.63 -11.74 -15.04
C GLY A 24 -8.56 -11.48 -13.98
N ASN A 25 -7.53 -10.69 -14.28
CA ASN A 25 -6.50 -10.28 -13.33
C ASN A 25 -6.69 -8.83 -12.90
N ALA A 26 -6.39 -8.53 -11.63
CA ALA A 26 -6.40 -7.16 -11.12
C ALA A 26 -5.53 -6.25 -12.00
N HIS A 27 -6.04 -5.04 -12.28
CA HIS A 27 -5.23 -4.00 -12.89
C HIS A 27 -4.11 -3.62 -11.92
N GLY A 28 -2.88 -3.51 -12.42
CA GLY A 28 -1.73 -3.09 -11.60
C GLY A 28 -1.96 -1.73 -10.92
N GLY A 29 -2.67 -0.81 -11.59
CA GLY A 29 -3.06 0.47 -11.01
C GLY A 29 -3.98 0.35 -9.79
N GLU A 30 -4.85 -0.66 -9.73
CA GLU A 30 -5.69 -0.89 -8.55
C GLU A 30 -4.88 -1.39 -7.37
N LEU A 31 -3.94 -2.31 -7.60
CA LEU A 31 -3.03 -2.77 -6.55
C LEU A 31 -2.18 -1.62 -6.02
N VAL A 32 -1.64 -0.76 -6.90
CA VAL A 32 -0.86 0.42 -6.50
C VAL A 32 -1.72 1.41 -5.71
N LYS A 33 -2.97 1.61 -6.09
CA LYS A 33 -3.91 2.46 -5.33
C LYS A 33 -4.12 1.93 -3.92
N ILE A 34 -4.37 0.63 -3.74
CA ILE A 34 -4.54 0.05 -2.41
C ILE A 34 -3.24 0.17 -1.59
N MET A 35 -2.07 -0.07 -2.21
CA MET A 35 -0.77 0.13 -1.56
C MET A 35 -0.57 1.57 -1.09
N ASP A 36 -0.85 2.56 -1.93
CA ASP A 36 -0.71 3.98 -1.63
C ASP A 36 -1.65 4.43 -0.50
N GLU A 37 -2.92 3.98 -0.51
CA GLU A 37 -3.88 4.28 0.55
C GLU A 37 -3.39 3.78 1.93
N VAL A 38 -2.86 2.56 2.00
CA VAL A 38 -2.34 1.97 3.25
C VAL A 38 -1.03 2.64 3.68
N ALA A 39 -0.16 2.97 2.73
CA ALA A 39 1.09 3.70 2.99
C ALA A 39 0.84 5.10 3.55
N ALA A 40 -0.13 5.83 2.99
CA ALA A 40 -0.51 7.16 3.45
C ALA A 40 -1.02 7.13 4.91
N ILE A 41 -1.85 6.14 5.27
CA ILE A 41 -2.31 5.96 6.66
C ILE A 41 -1.13 5.68 7.60
N SER A 42 -0.19 4.81 7.19
CA SER A 42 1.03 4.53 7.95
C SER A 42 1.87 5.80 8.17
N ALA A 43 2.07 6.60 7.12
CA ALA A 43 2.81 7.86 7.18
C ALA A 43 2.12 8.87 8.12
N MET A 44 0.81 9.07 7.97
CA MET A 44 0.05 10.03 8.79
C MET A 44 0.04 9.66 10.28
N ARG A 45 0.13 8.37 10.64
CA ARG A 45 0.28 7.93 12.04
C ARG A 45 1.60 8.37 12.67
N VAL A 46 2.68 8.41 11.89
CA VAL A 46 4.00 8.85 12.37
C VAL A 46 4.12 10.36 12.31
N ALA A 47 3.59 10.99 11.26
CA ALA A 47 3.62 12.44 11.08
C ALA A 47 2.66 13.19 12.02
N GLU A 48 1.63 12.51 12.54
CA GLU A 48 0.53 13.12 13.31
C GLU A 48 -0.12 14.30 12.55
N SER A 49 -0.10 14.25 11.21
CA SER A 49 -0.48 15.32 10.29
C SER A 49 -0.81 14.76 8.89
N PRO A 50 -1.60 15.46 8.06
CA PRO A 50 -1.81 15.04 6.67
C PRO A 50 -0.49 14.91 5.88
N CYS A 51 -0.40 13.84 5.08
CA CYS A 51 0.73 13.56 4.20
C CYS A 51 0.27 13.45 2.74
N VAL A 52 1.21 13.65 1.82
CA VAL A 52 1.01 13.47 0.37
C VAL A 52 2.09 12.54 -0.19
N THR A 53 1.75 11.77 -1.21
CA THR A 53 2.71 10.86 -1.86
C THR A 53 3.63 11.66 -2.78
N ALA A 54 4.89 11.86 -2.34
CA ALA A 54 5.88 12.61 -3.11
C ALA A 54 6.50 11.78 -4.23
N ARG A 55 6.73 10.48 -4.00
CA ARG A 55 7.39 9.57 -4.95
C ARG A 55 7.05 8.12 -4.64
N ILE A 56 6.85 7.32 -5.70
CA ILE A 56 6.92 5.86 -5.67
C ILE A 56 8.14 5.45 -6.48
N SER A 57 9.08 4.72 -5.87
CA SER A 57 10.36 4.38 -6.51
C SER A 57 10.22 3.27 -7.54
N GLU A 58 9.64 2.16 -7.14
CA GLU A 58 9.53 0.95 -7.95
C GLU A 58 8.35 0.12 -7.44
N VAL A 59 7.65 -0.54 -8.37
CA VAL A 59 6.60 -1.51 -8.06
C VAL A 59 6.82 -2.74 -8.92
N ASN A 60 6.94 -3.89 -8.28
CA ASN A 60 7.19 -5.17 -8.95
C ASN A 60 5.97 -6.10 -8.79
N PHE A 61 5.37 -6.50 -9.91
CA PHE A 61 4.26 -7.45 -9.94
C PHE A 61 4.80 -8.86 -10.20
N HIS A 62 4.98 -9.65 -9.14
CA HIS A 62 5.59 -10.98 -9.24
C HIS A 62 4.63 -12.07 -9.71
N THR A 63 3.36 -11.99 -9.32
CA THR A 63 2.33 -12.99 -9.61
C THR A 63 1.01 -12.31 -9.93
N PRO A 64 0.21 -12.81 -10.88
CA PRO A 64 -1.14 -12.29 -11.13
C PRO A 64 -2.04 -12.46 -9.90
N VAL A 65 -2.83 -11.42 -9.61
CA VAL A 65 -3.94 -11.48 -8.65
C VAL A 65 -5.22 -11.59 -9.45
N GLN A 66 -6.03 -12.61 -9.19
CA GLN A 66 -7.22 -12.96 -9.95
C GLN A 66 -8.48 -12.35 -9.32
N GLU A 67 -9.54 -12.22 -10.11
CA GLU A 67 -10.87 -11.88 -9.60
C GLU A 67 -11.25 -12.79 -8.43
N GLY A 68 -11.73 -12.20 -7.34
CA GLY A 68 -12.17 -12.92 -6.17
C GLY A 68 -11.08 -13.33 -5.18
N ASP A 69 -9.79 -13.15 -5.52
CA ASP A 69 -8.70 -13.27 -4.56
C ASP A 69 -8.86 -12.25 -3.43
N VAL A 70 -8.39 -12.61 -2.24
CA VAL A 70 -8.26 -11.69 -1.11
C VAL A 70 -6.80 -11.33 -0.97
N VAL A 71 -6.47 -10.06 -1.21
CA VAL A 71 -5.11 -9.56 -1.02
C VAL A 71 -4.96 -8.95 0.37
N GLY A 72 -3.84 -9.25 1.03
CA GLY A 72 -3.35 -8.56 2.21
C GLY A 72 -2.34 -7.49 1.82
N VAL A 73 -2.48 -6.28 2.38
CA VAL A 73 -1.52 -5.18 2.19
C VAL A 73 -1.03 -4.73 3.56
N GLU A 74 0.27 -4.79 3.75
CA GLU A 74 0.98 -4.30 4.92
C GLU A 74 1.79 -3.06 4.54
N ALA A 75 1.74 -2.02 5.37
CA ALA A 75 2.61 -0.85 5.24
C ALA A 75 3.19 -0.42 6.59
N PHE A 76 4.42 0.09 6.58
CA PHE A 76 5.05 0.70 7.75
C PHE A 76 6.11 1.73 7.34
N VAL A 77 6.30 2.76 8.16
CA VAL A 77 7.40 3.72 8.01
C VAL A 77 8.69 3.05 8.47
N TYR A 78 9.74 3.08 7.63
CA TYR A 78 11.05 2.53 7.98
C TYR A 78 12.15 3.58 8.10
N GLN A 79 11.91 4.80 7.59
CA GLN A 79 12.85 5.91 7.70
C GLN A 79 12.11 7.26 7.79
N THR A 80 12.68 8.18 8.56
CA THR A 80 12.17 9.55 8.74
C THR A 80 13.24 10.56 8.30
N GLY A 81 12.88 11.47 7.40
CA GLY A 81 13.65 12.68 7.09
C GLY A 81 13.19 13.86 7.95
N GLU A 82 13.50 15.08 7.52
CA GLU A 82 13.05 16.32 8.18
C GLU A 82 11.55 16.58 7.96
N THR A 83 11.10 16.44 6.71
CA THR A 83 9.68 16.61 6.30
C THR A 83 9.18 15.45 5.44
N SER A 84 9.96 14.37 5.32
CA SER A 84 9.67 13.19 4.51
C SER A 84 9.63 11.92 5.34
N LEU A 85 8.88 10.93 4.87
CA LEU A 85 8.80 9.59 5.44
C LEU A 85 8.95 8.58 4.31
N ASP A 86 9.82 7.59 4.50
CA ASP A 86 9.88 6.45 3.59
C ASP A 86 9.03 5.31 4.16
N VAL A 87 8.09 4.83 3.35
CA VAL A 87 7.14 3.79 3.71
C VAL A 87 7.41 2.56 2.86
N TYR A 88 7.50 1.41 3.51
CA TYR A 88 7.53 0.12 2.82
C TYR A 88 6.11 -0.41 2.69
N THR A 89 5.78 -0.99 1.54
CA THR A 89 4.51 -1.68 1.31
C THR A 89 4.76 -3.05 0.71
N ARG A 90 3.92 -4.02 1.09
CA ARG A 90 3.93 -5.37 0.50
C ARG A 90 2.51 -5.87 0.36
N VAL A 91 2.28 -6.56 -0.76
CA VAL A 91 1.03 -7.26 -1.06
C VAL A 91 1.27 -8.76 -0.98
N GLU A 92 0.40 -9.47 -0.29
CA GLU A 92 0.34 -10.93 -0.23
C GLU A 92 -1.05 -11.42 -0.71
N ARG A 93 -1.08 -12.57 -1.39
CA ARG A 93 -2.29 -13.27 -1.82
C ARG A 93 -2.53 -14.47 -0.91
#